data_AF-A0A972CRJ2-F1
#
_entry.id   AF-A0A972CRJ2-F1
#
_cell.length_a   1.000
_cell.length_b   1.000
_cell.length_c   1.000
_cell.angle_alpha   90.00
_cell.angle_beta   90.00
_cell.angle_gamma   90.00
#
_symmetry.space_group_name_H-M   'P 1'
#
loop_
_entity.id
_entity.type
_entity.pdbx_description
1 polymer ?
#
loop_
_entity_poly.entity_id
_entity_poly.type
_entity_poly.pdbx_seq_one_letter_code
_entity_poly.pdbx_strand_id
1 'polypeptide(L)'
;MKIAKLYQALLLILLLGTVVDGYAENVNIPPAFQPPAVLDLTIEQKRNLRVTLLEQLLVKYESQNVFEQMRTYINSKLTTLEDGEPIEPPQVLIRETLERTRAVYEKVQPLVGNQFKRNYNPQDIEAKINKFSWLKKPAFLILGIREKHKIALSFFYLAENEALKRKFLRDAVQYSYPEILDTPENEAWFEAMNSVMDRLGYKFFNVDKYINQKTEE
;
A
#
# COMPACT_ATOMS: atom_id res chain seq x y z
N MET A 1 12.01 -10.30 36.66
CA MET A 1 13.07 -11.07 35.96
C MET A 1 12.69 -11.64 34.58
N LYS A 2 11.40 -11.65 34.17
CA LYS A 2 10.96 -12.17 32.84
C LYS A 2 11.06 -11.15 31.69
N ILE A 3 10.93 -9.85 32.00
CA ILE A 3 10.95 -8.76 31.01
C ILE A 3 12.35 -8.56 30.41
N ALA A 4 13.41 -8.66 31.22
CA ALA A 4 14.79 -8.51 30.76
C ALA A 4 15.22 -9.60 29.74
N LYS A 5 14.72 -10.83 29.90
CA LYS A 5 14.96 -11.92 28.94
C LYS A 5 14.23 -11.71 27.61
N LEU A 6 13.07 -11.06 27.63
CA LEU A 6 12.31 -10.71 26.43
C LEU A 6 13.05 -9.64 25.60
N TYR A 7 13.61 -8.62 26.28
CA TYR A 7 14.41 -7.59 25.62
C TYR A 7 15.72 -8.14 25.05
N GLN A 8 16.41 -9.03 25.77
CA GLN A 8 17.59 -9.71 25.24
C GLN A 8 17.29 -10.58 24.01
N ALA A 9 16.16 -11.28 23.99
CA ALA A 9 15.73 -12.05 22.82
C ALA A 9 15.40 -11.13 21.61
N LEU A 10 14.74 -9.99 21.85
CA LEU A 10 14.44 -9.02 20.80
C LEU A 10 15.71 -8.38 20.21
N LEU A 11 16.71 -8.11 21.06
CA LEU A 11 18.00 -7.54 20.66
C LEU A 11 18.85 -8.55 19.87
N LEU A 12 18.79 -9.83 20.23
CA LEU A 12 19.41 -10.93 19.48
C LEU A 12 18.76 -11.15 18.11
N ILE A 13 17.43 -11.01 18.00
CA ILE A 13 16.72 -11.09 16.72
C ILE A 13 17.04 -9.88 15.82
N LEU A 14 17.19 -8.69 16.41
CA LEU A 14 17.65 -7.49 15.70
C LEU A 14 19.10 -7.60 15.21
N LEU A 15 20.00 -8.22 16.00
CA LEU A 15 21.40 -8.44 15.62
C LEU A 15 21.58 -9.56 14.58
N LEU A 16 20.74 -10.60 14.60
CA LEU A 16 20.74 -11.64 13.56
C LEU A 16 20.20 -11.12 12.22
N GLY A 17 19.34 -10.10 12.24
CA GLY A 17 18.86 -9.41 11.04
C GLY A 17 19.91 -8.57 10.31
N THR A 18 21.09 -8.37 10.89
CA THR A 18 22.18 -7.55 10.30
C THR A 18 23.35 -8.37 9.72
N VAL A 19 23.31 -9.71 9.73
CA VAL A 19 24.43 -10.56 9.29
C VAL A 19 24.13 -11.35 8.00
N VAL A 20 23.04 -11.05 7.28
CA VAL A 20 22.79 -11.64 5.96
C VAL A 20 22.71 -10.54 4.90
N ASP A 21 23.83 -9.85 4.69
CA ASP A 21 24.14 -9.12 3.45
C ASP A 21 25.46 -9.68 2.92
N GLY A 22 25.38 -10.93 2.45
CA GLY A 22 26.55 -11.68 2.01
C GLY A 22 26.32 -12.63 0.84
N TYR A 23 25.17 -12.58 0.14
CA TYR A 23 24.99 -13.26 -1.15
C TYR A 23 23.91 -12.54 -1.96
N ALA A 24 24.34 -11.76 -2.95
CA ALA A 24 23.51 -11.49 -4.11
C ALA A 24 24.30 -11.99 -5.32
N GLU A 25 24.02 -13.23 -5.71
CA GLU A 25 24.37 -13.81 -7.00
C GLU A 25 23.83 -12.92 -8.13
N ASN A 26 24.56 -12.94 -9.25
CA ASN A 26 24.29 -12.25 -10.50
C ASN A 26 22.80 -12.20 -10.87
N VAL A 27 22.18 -11.04 -10.65
CA VAL A 27 20.86 -10.73 -11.20
C VAL A 27 21.07 -10.22 -12.62
N ASN A 28 20.45 -10.89 -13.60
CA ASN A 28 20.25 -10.40 -14.97
C ASN A 28 19.94 -8.90 -14.94
N ILE A 29 20.86 -8.08 -15.42
CA ILE A 29 20.72 -6.62 -15.45
C ILE A 29 19.56 -6.32 -16.41
N PRO A 30 18.39 -5.88 -15.93
CA PRO A 30 17.32 -5.42 -16.80
C PRO A 30 17.83 -4.22 -17.61
N PRO A 31 17.26 -3.91 -18.79
CA PRO A 31 17.62 -2.71 -19.53
C PRO A 31 17.61 -1.50 -18.58
N ALA A 32 18.65 -0.65 -18.69
CA ALA A 32 18.92 0.42 -17.74
C ALA A 32 17.63 1.22 -17.45
N PHE A 33 17.12 1.08 -16.22
CA PHE A 33 15.94 1.80 -15.76
C PHE A 33 16.19 3.30 -15.90
N GLN A 34 15.34 3.98 -16.67
CA GLN A 34 15.34 5.43 -16.72
C GLN A 34 14.51 5.96 -15.55
N PRO A 35 15.09 6.79 -14.66
CA PRO A 35 14.33 7.40 -13.59
C PRO A 35 13.25 8.32 -14.19
N PRO A 36 12.06 8.39 -13.56
CA PRO A 36 11.01 9.30 -14.02
C PRO A 36 11.46 10.76 -13.90
N ALA A 37 10.83 11.64 -14.68
CA ALA A 37 10.92 13.07 -14.48
C ALA A 37 10.18 13.47 -13.20
N VAL A 38 10.87 14.23 -12.34
CA VAL A 38 10.40 14.57 -10.99
C VAL A 38 10.34 16.09 -10.81
N LEU A 39 9.25 16.59 -10.25
CA LEU A 39 9.16 17.98 -9.78
C LEU A 39 9.96 18.17 -8.48
N ASP A 40 10.70 19.27 -8.41
CA ASP A 40 11.38 19.65 -7.17
C ASP A 40 10.38 20.31 -6.21
N LEU A 41 9.74 19.46 -5.40
CA LEU A 41 8.74 19.87 -4.41
C LEU A 41 9.29 19.81 -3.00
N THR A 42 8.99 20.83 -2.20
CA THR A 42 9.21 20.81 -0.75
C THR A 42 8.31 19.77 -0.07
N ILE A 43 8.67 19.37 1.16
CA ILE A 43 7.86 18.42 1.96
C ILE A 43 6.43 18.94 2.14
N GLU A 44 6.27 20.24 2.38
CA GLU A 44 4.96 20.89 2.56
C GLU A 44 4.14 20.86 1.26
N GLN A 45 4.76 21.18 0.12
CA GLN A 45 4.09 21.08 -1.18
C GLN A 45 3.62 19.66 -1.49
N LYS A 46 4.46 18.65 -1.20
CA LYS A 46 4.08 17.24 -1.34
C LYS A 46 2.89 16.88 -0.43
N ARG A 47 2.85 17.38 0.80
CA ARG A 47 1.73 17.15 1.73
C ARG A 47 0.44 17.78 1.22
N ASN A 48 0.49 19.03 0.77
CA ASN A 48 -0.67 19.74 0.24
C ASN A 48 -1.20 19.07 -1.03
N LEU A 49 -0.32 18.70 -1.96
CA LEU A 49 -0.71 18.01 -3.19
C LEU A 49 -1.37 16.66 -2.89
N ARG A 50 -0.90 15.92 -1.89
CA ARG A 50 -1.56 14.68 -1.47
C ARG A 50 -2.96 14.88 -0.93
N VAL A 51 -3.22 15.95 -0.18
CA VAL A 51 -4.58 16.28 0.30
C VAL A 51 -5.50 16.49 -0.90
N THR A 52 -5.07 17.32 -1.86
CA THR A 52 -5.82 17.59 -3.09
C THR A 52 -6.05 16.31 -3.92
N LEU A 53 -5.00 15.51 -4.14
CA LEU A 53 -5.10 14.26 -4.90
C LEU A 53 -6.05 13.26 -4.23
N LEU A 54 -6.03 13.17 -2.90
CA LEU A 54 -6.94 12.29 -2.17
C LEU A 54 -8.39 12.76 -2.29
N GLU A 55 -8.65 14.05 -2.18
CA GLU A 55 -10.00 14.60 -2.38
C GLU A 55 -10.50 14.36 -3.81
N GLN A 56 -9.65 14.60 -4.81
CA GLN A 56 -9.98 14.33 -6.22
C GLN A 56 -10.27 12.85 -6.46
N LEU A 57 -9.46 11.95 -5.89
CA LEU A 57 -9.68 10.51 -5.93
C LEU A 57 -11.06 10.17 -5.37
N LEU A 58 -11.38 10.62 -4.16
CA LEU A 58 -12.66 10.30 -3.52
C LEU A 58 -13.85 10.83 -4.33
N VAL A 59 -13.79 12.08 -4.82
CA VAL A 59 -14.86 12.65 -5.66
C VAL A 59 -15.02 11.86 -6.97
N LYS A 60 -13.92 11.46 -7.61
CA LYS A 60 -13.93 10.65 -8.84
C LYS A 60 -14.68 9.34 -8.63
N TYR A 61 -14.32 8.56 -7.59
CA TYR A 61 -14.94 7.26 -7.34
C TYR A 61 -16.40 7.37 -6.84
N GLU A 62 -16.73 8.41 -6.08
CA GLU A 62 -18.12 8.72 -5.73
C GLU A 62 -18.96 8.99 -6.98
N SER A 63 -18.50 9.89 -7.87
CA SER A 63 -19.22 10.25 -9.11
C SER A 63 -19.43 9.08 -10.08
N GLN A 64 -18.62 8.04 -9.97
CA GLN A 64 -18.69 6.83 -10.79
C GLN A 64 -19.55 5.72 -10.14
N ASN A 65 -20.25 6.02 -9.04
CA ASN A 65 -21.02 5.06 -8.22
C ASN A 65 -20.18 3.88 -7.70
N VAL A 66 -18.85 4.02 -7.61
CA VAL A 66 -17.96 2.94 -7.19
C VAL A 66 -18.12 2.67 -5.70
N PHE A 67 -18.29 3.71 -4.89
CA PHE A 67 -18.49 3.54 -3.45
C PHE A 67 -19.83 2.90 -3.12
N GLU A 68 -20.86 3.09 -3.93
CA GLU A 68 -22.13 2.39 -3.72
C GLU A 68 -22.00 0.89 -4.01
N GLN A 69 -21.34 0.52 -5.11
CA GLN A 69 -21.04 -0.90 -5.39
C GLN A 69 -20.16 -1.53 -4.32
N MET A 70 -19.15 -0.79 -3.84
CA MET A 70 -18.28 -1.22 -2.75
C MET A 70 -19.05 -1.41 -1.45
N ARG A 71 -20.05 -0.56 -1.15
CA ARG A 71 -20.94 -0.72 0.00
C ARG A 71 -21.71 -2.04 -0.08
N THR A 72 -22.29 -2.35 -1.23
CA THR A 72 -22.98 -3.63 -1.46
C THR A 72 -22.03 -4.81 -1.22
N TYR A 73 -20.81 -4.73 -1.76
CA TYR A 73 -19.80 -5.77 -1.56
C TYR A 73 -19.39 -5.93 -0.09
N ILE A 74 -19.05 -4.85 0.61
CA ILE A 74 -18.69 -4.90 2.04
C ILE A 74 -19.83 -5.50 2.85
N ASN A 75 -21.07 -5.09 2.59
CA ASN A 75 -22.26 -5.64 3.25
C ASN A 75 -22.42 -7.15 2.98
N SER A 76 -22.11 -7.63 1.77
CA SER A 76 -22.14 -9.08 1.48
C SER A 76 -21.09 -9.87 2.28
N LYS A 77 -20.03 -9.21 2.76
CA LYS A 77 -18.96 -9.80 3.56
C LYS A 77 -19.14 -9.54 5.06
N LEU A 78 -20.24 -8.92 5.49
CA LEU A 78 -20.54 -8.61 6.90
C LEU A 78 -20.49 -9.84 7.82
N THR A 79 -20.85 -11.02 7.31
CA THR A 79 -20.77 -12.29 8.06
C THR A 79 -19.33 -12.68 8.45
N THR A 80 -18.32 -12.05 7.84
CA THR A 80 -16.89 -12.27 8.15
C THR A 80 -16.29 -11.23 9.08
N LEU A 81 -17.03 -10.20 9.45
CA LEU A 81 -16.63 -9.22 10.46
C LEU A 81 -17.15 -9.69 11.83
N GLU A 82 -16.31 -9.63 12.86
CA GLU A 82 -16.71 -9.96 14.24
C GLU A 82 -17.96 -9.14 14.63
N ASP A 83 -18.94 -9.81 15.24
CA ASP A 83 -20.29 -9.28 15.48
C ASP A 83 -20.31 -7.85 16.03
N GLY A 84 -20.89 -6.93 15.25
CA GLY A 84 -21.35 -5.62 15.74
C GLY A 84 -20.40 -4.43 15.55
N GLU A 85 -19.29 -4.54 14.82
CA GLU A 85 -18.49 -3.35 14.48
C GLU A 85 -19.24 -2.45 13.47
N PRO A 86 -19.43 -1.15 13.73
CA PRO A 86 -20.02 -0.24 12.76
C PRO A 86 -19.12 -0.14 11.52
N ILE A 87 -19.70 -0.37 10.35
CA ILE A 87 -19.00 -0.18 9.08
C ILE A 87 -19.05 1.29 8.70
N GLU A 88 -17.88 1.92 8.64
CA GLU A 88 -17.74 3.27 8.10
C GLU A 88 -18.03 3.28 6.60
N PRO A 89 -18.52 4.41 6.06
CA PRO A 89 -18.75 4.53 4.63
C PRO A 89 -17.49 4.19 3.80
N PRO A 90 -17.63 3.58 2.60
CA PRO A 90 -16.50 3.17 1.77
C PRO A 90 -15.47 4.27 1.51
N GLN A 91 -15.93 5.51 1.29
CA GLN A 91 -15.05 6.68 1.12
C GLN A 91 -14.15 6.93 2.34
N VAL A 92 -14.67 6.68 3.56
CA VAL A 92 -13.90 6.81 4.81
C VAL A 92 -12.88 5.68 4.88
N LEU A 93 -13.28 4.45 4.58
CA LEU A 93 -12.36 3.30 4.60
C LEU A 93 -11.20 3.47 3.62
N ILE A 94 -11.44 3.96 2.40
CA ILE A 94 -10.39 4.24 1.41
C ILE A 94 -9.50 5.41 1.87
N ARG A 95 -10.09 6.51 2.33
CA ARG A 95 -9.35 7.67 2.88
C ARG A 95 -8.40 7.23 3.99
N GLU A 96 -8.93 6.56 5.00
CA GLU A 96 -8.18 6.10 6.14
C GLU A 96 -7.06 5.15 5.72
N THR A 97 -7.33 4.23 4.80
CA THR A 97 -6.31 3.28 4.34
C THR A 97 -5.14 4.01 3.68
N LEU A 98 -5.39 4.96 2.79
CA LEU A 98 -4.34 5.71 2.10
C LEU A 98 -3.57 6.64 3.07
N GLU A 99 -4.27 7.35 3.96
CA GLU A 99 -3.63 8.25 4.93
C GLU A 99 -2.80 7.49 5.97
N ARG A 100 -3.31 6.36 6.48
CA ARG A 100 -2.64 5.56 7.51
C ARG A 100 -1.44 4.82 6.93
N THR A 101 -1.54 4.25 5.73
CA THR A 101 -0.38 3.63 5.05
C THR A 101 0.72 4.64 4.78
N ARG A 102 0.38 5.86 4.34
CA ARG A 102 1.34 6.98 4.24
C ARG A 102 2.00 7.29 5.58
N ALA A 103 1.23 7.39 6.66
CA ALA A 103 1.76 7.72 7.97
C ALA A 103 2.80 6.69 8.45
N VAL A 104 2.64 5.40 8.12
CA VAL A 104 3.69 4.40 8.39
C VAL A 104 4.92 4.66 7.54
N TYR A 105 4.76 4.92 6.24
CA TYR A 105 5.92 5.24 5.39
C TYR A 105 6.71 6.43 5.93
N GLU A 106 6.05 7.54 6.26
CA GLU A 106 6.70 8.75 6.80
C GLU A 106 7.35 8.51 8.18
N LYS A 107 6.74 7.71 9.06
CA LYS A 107 7.30 7.41 10.39
C LYS A 107 8.43 6.39 10.34
N VAL A 108 8.41 5.48 9.37
CA VAL A 108 9.42 4.44 9.21
C VAL A 108 10.62 4.98 8.41
N GLN A 109 10.41 5.90 7.46
CA GLN A 109 11.46 6.48 6.62
C GLN A 109 12.72 6.94 7.40
N PRO A 110 12.63 7.65 8.55
CA PRO A 110 13.81 8.02 9.34
C PRO A 110 14.53 6.83 9.96
N LEU A 111 13.82 5.76 10.31
CA LEU A 111 14.35 4.56 10.99
C LEU A 111 15.11 3.64 10.02
N VAL A 112 14.76 3.67 8.74
CA VAL A 112 15.45 2.91 7.68
C VAL A 112 16.61 3.69 7.04
N GLY A 113 16.90 4.89 7.55
CA GLY A 113 18.06 5.69 7.19
C GLY A 113 18.14 6.06 5.70
N ASN A 114 19.37 6.37 5.24
CA ASN A 114 19.66 6.77 3.85
C ASN A 114 19.37 5.68 2.78
N GLN A 115 18.83 4.52 3.16
CA GLN A 115 18.45 3.46 2.21
C GLN A 115 17.24 3.84 1.36
N PHE A 116 16.44 4.84 1.76
CA PHE A 116 15.36 5.45 0.96
C PHE A 116 15.78 6.78 0.30
N LYS A 117 17.08 6.99 0.00
CA LYS A 117 17.49 8.04 -0.94
C LYS A 117 16.75 7.85 -2.26
N ARG A 118 16.30 8.97 -2.88
CA ARG A 118 15.56 9.13 -4.17
C ARG A 118 15.77 7.99 -5.17
N ASN A 119 15.19 6.82 -4.88
CA ASN A 119 15.23 5.66 -5.74
C ASN A 119 13.79 5.41 -6.13
N TYR A 120 13.51 5.76 -7.37
CA TYR A 120 12.21 5.60 -7.99
C TYR A 120 12.14 4.29 -8.79
N ASN A 121 13.14 3.42 -8.76
CA ASN A 121 13.06 2.12 -9.41
C ASN A 121 11.98 1.26 -8.73
N PRO A 122 10.91 0.86 -9.46
CA PRO A 122 9.82 0.05 -8.93
C PRO A 122 10.28 -1.26 -8.29
N GLN A 123 11.29 -1.91 -8.88
CA GLN A 123 11.80 -3.20 -8.40
C GLN A 123 12.52 -3.05 -7.06
N ASP A 124 13.32 -1.98 -6.91
CA ASP A 124 14.01 -1.69 -5.66
C ASP A 124 13.02 -1.29 -4.55
N ILE A 125 11.97 -0.55 -4.90
CA ILE A 125 10.87 -0.21 -4.00
C ILE A 125 10.18 -1.50 -3.52
N GLU A 126 9.81 -2.40 -4.45
CA GLU A 126 9.17 -3.67 -4.14
C GLU A 126 10.05 -4.54 -3.23
N ALA A 127 11.34 -4.68 -3.55
CA ALA A 127 12.28 -5.47 -2.76
C ALA A 127 12.40 -4.94 -1.32
N LYS A 128 12.51 -3.61 -1.15
CA LYS A 128 12.55 -2.97 0.17
C LYS A 128 11.26 -3.20 0.95
N ILE A 129 10.10 -3.01 0.33
CA ILE A 129 8.80 -3.24 1.00
C ILE A 129 8.67 -4.71 1.39
N ASN A 130 9.08 -5.64 0.53
CA ASN A 130 9.04 -7.07 0.82
C ASN A 130 9.97 -7.46 1.97
N LYS A 131 11.17 -6.87 2.06
CA LYS A 131 12.10 -7.07 3.19
C LYS A 131 11.45 -6.76 4.55
N PHE A 132 10.56 -5.76 4.59
CA PHE A 132 9.83 -5.35 5.80
C PHE A 132 8.40 -5.90 5.89
N SER A 133 7.98 -6.76 4.96
CA SER A 133 6.59 -7.25 4.91
C SER A 133 6.16 -8.06 6.14
N TRP A 134 7.11 -8.63 6.88
CA TRP A 134 6.85 -9.32 8.15
C TRP A 134 6.30 -8.37 9.24
N LEU A 135 6.58 -7.07 9.14
CA LEU A 135 6.04 -6.04 10.03
C LEU A 135 4.58 -5.65 9.69
N LYS A 136 3.96 -6.23 8.65
CA LYS A 136 2.62 -5.80 8.21
C LYS A 136 1.55 -5.91 9.30
N LYS A 137 1.53 -7.02 10.05
CA LYS A 137 0.53 -7.25 11.10
C LYS A 137 0.65 -6.23 12.25
N PRO A 138 1.83 -6.04 12.88
CA PRO A 138 1.96 -5.02 13.92
C PRO A 138 1.76 -3.60 13.37
N ALA A 139 2.20 -3.31 12.14
CA ALA A 139 1.95 -2.00 11.51
C ALA A 139 0.46 -1.73 11.30
N PHE A 140 -0.30 -2.69 10.77
CA PHE A 140 -1.74 -2.57 10.57
C PHE A 140 -2.49 -2.42 11.89
N LEU A 141 -2.07 -3.14 12.93
CA LEU A 141 -2.64 -3.00 14.27
C LEU A 141 -2.43 -1.59 14.83
N ILE A 142 -1.19 -1.07 14.80
CA ILE A 142 -0.85 0.28 15.31
C ILE A 142 -1.57 1.36 14.51
N LEU A 143 -1.71 1.16 13.20
CA LEU A 143 -2.40 2.09 12.32
C LEU A 143 -3.93 1.97 12.38
N GLY A 144 -4.46 0.93 13.01
CA GLY A 144 -5.88 0.61 12.98
C GLY A 144 -6.42 0.26 11.59
N ILE A 145 -5.58 -0.26 10.69
CA ILE A 145 -6.05 -0.89 9.43
C ILE A 145 -6.62 -2.26 9.82
N ARG A 146 -7.95 -2.33 9.87
CA ARG A 146 -8.73 -3.51 10.32
C ARG A 146 -9.22 -4.33 9.13
N GLU A 147 -10.00 -5.38 9.41
CA GLU A 147 -10.58 -6.26 8.38
C GLU A 147 -11.48 -5.48 7.41
N LYS A 148 -12.28 -4.52 7.89
CA LYS A 148 -13.12 -3.67 7.03
C LYS A 148 -12.34 -2.90 5.95
N HIS A 149 -11.14 -2.41 6.27
CA HIS A 149 -10.25 -1.76 5.30
C HIS A 149 -9.75 -2.74 4.24
N LYS A 150 -9.41 -3.98 4.66
CA LYS A 150 -8.97 -5.04 3.75
C LYS A 150 -10.10 -5.51 2.84
N ILE A 151 -11.31 -5.67 3.37
CA ILE A 151 -12.52 -5.97 2.59
C ILE A 151 -12.75 -4.84 1.59
N ALA A 152 -12.80 -3.58 2.02
CA ALA A 152 -13.00 -2.44 1.12
C ALA A 152 -11.99 -2.41 -0.03
N LEU A 153 -10.70 -2.66 0.24
CA LEU A 153 -9.69 -2.74 -0.83
C LEU A 153 -9.81 -3.97 -1.72
N SER A 154 -10.20 -5.12 -1.16
CA SER A 154 -10.39 -6.34 -1.95
C SER A 154 -11.47 -6.22 -3.02
N PHE A 155 -12.42 -5.28 -2.87
CA PHE A 155 -13.42 -4.97 -3.90
C PHE A 155 -12.78 -4.65 -5.26
N PHE A 156 -11.67 -3.91 -5.27
CA PHE A 156 -10.98 -3.57 -6.52
C PHE A 156 -10.37 -4.80 -7.22
N TYR A 157 -10.20 -5.92 -6.51
CA TYR A 157 -9.58 -7.13 -7.03
C TYR A 157 -10.60 -8.20 -7.46
N LEU A 158 -11.89 -7.86 -7.49
CA LEU A 158 -12.90 -8.70 -8.12
C LEU A 158 -12.63 -8.81 -9.63
N ALA A 159 -12.95 -9.96 -10.23
CA ALA A 159 -12.60 -10.26 -11.62
C ALA A 159 -13.23 -9.27 -12.62
N GLU A 160 -14.46 -8.83 -12.34
CA GLU A 160 -15.19 -7.82 -13.09
C GLU A 160 -14.59 -6.41 -12.97
N ASN A 161 -13.73 -6.18 -11.97
CA ASN A 161 -13.20 -4.87 -11.62
C ASN A 161 -11.78 -4.61 -12.16
N GLU A 162 -11.23 -5.44 -13.05
CA GLU A 162 -9.85 -5.28 -13.55
C GLU A 162 -9.54 -3.87 -14.09
N ALA A 163 -10.46 -3.28 -14.87
CA ALA A 163 -10.28 -1.92 -15.38
C ALA A 163 -10.34 -0.86 -14.27
N LEU A 164 -11.20 -1.08 -13.27
CA LEU A 164 -11.33 -0.21 -12.10
C LEU A 164 -10.09 -0.29 -11.22
N LYS A 165 -9.57 -1.51 -11.00
CA LYS A 165 -8.32 -1.79 -10.27
C LYS A 165 -7.16 -1.00 -10.85
N ARG A 166 -6.95 -1.07 -12.17
CA ARG A 166 -5.85 -0.36 -12.84
C ARG A 166 -5.95 1.15 -12.63
N LYS A 167 -7.16 1.72 -12.76
CA LYS A 167 -7.39 3.14 -12.47
C LYS A 167 -7.09 3.49 -11.03
N PHE A 168 -7.56 2.68 -10.08
CA PHE A 168 -7.35 2.90 -8.65
C PHE A 168 -5.87 2.81 -8.27
N LEU A 169 -5.15 1.81 -8.78
CA LEU A 169 -3.72 1.65 -8.55
C LEU A 169 -2.94 2.85 -9.10
N ARG A 170 -3.27 3.34 -10.30
CA ARG A 170 -2.64 4.54 -10.86
C ARG A 170 -2.86 5.76 -9.99
N ASP A 171 -4.10 5.99 -9.55
CA ASP A 171 -4.43 7.11 -8.67
C ASP A 171 -3.70 6.97 -7.30
N ALA A 172 -3.59 5.75 -6.76
CA ALA A 172 -2.89 5.48 -5.51
C ALA A 172 -1.36 5.65 -5.63
N VAL A 173 -0.77 5.29 -6.78
CA VAL A 173 0.64 5.55 -7.09
C VAL A 173 0.87 7.06 -7.18
N GLN A 174 0.03 7.79 -7.91
CA GLN A 174 0.11 9.24 -8.01
C GLN A 174 -0.01 9.93 -6.65
N TYR A 175 -0.91 9.45 -5.78
CA TYR A 175 -1.04 9.91 -4.40
C TYR A 175 0.24 9.63 -3.56
N SER A 176 0.86 8.48 -3.76
CA SER A 176 2.06 8.08 -3.00
C SER A 176 3.29 8.91 -3.42
N TYR A 177 3.40 9.17 -4.73
CA TYR A 177 4.52 9.88 -5.38
C TYR A 177 4.03 11.16 -6.08
N PRO A 178 3.55 12.17 -5.33
CA PRO A 178 2.95 13.37 -5.89
C PRO A 178 3.94 14.23 -6.71
N GLU A 179 5.24 14.02 -6.55
CA GLU A 179 6.27 14.70 -7.32
C GLU A 179 6.48 14.16 -8.75
N ILE A 180 5.97 12.96 -9.06
CA ILE A 180 6.03 12.38 -10.40
C ILE A 180 4.69 12.68 -11.06
N LEU A 181 4.71 13.51 -12.09
CA LEU A 181 3.49 13.90 -12.80
C LEU A 181 3.04 12.80 -13.77
N ASP A 182 1.73 12.61 -13.87
CA ASP A 182 1.08 11.81 -14.90
C ASP A 182 1.23 12.48 -16.28
N THR A 183 2.37 12.23 -16.93
CA THR A 183 2.72 12.72 -18.27
C THR A 183 3.19 11.55 -19.15
N PRO A 184 3.13 11.68 -20.49
CA PRO A 184 3.60 10.63 -21.39
C PRO A 184 5.05 10.17 -21.15
N GLU A 185 5.90 11.07 -20.63
CA GLU A 185 7.29 10.77 -20.29
C GLU A 185 7.40 9.76 -19.12
N ASN A 186 6.50 9.86 -18.14
CA ASN A 186 6.50 9.01 -16.94
C ASN A 186 5.63 7.76 -17.08
N GLU A 187 4.97 7.55 -18.22
CA GLU A 187 3.99 6.47 -18.42
C GLU A 187 4.58 5.09 -18.10
N ALA A 188 5.78 4.80 -18.63
CA ALA A 188 6.44 3.52 -18.40
C ALA A 188 6.75 3.28 -16.91
N TRP A 189 7.04 4.34 -16.17
CA TRP A 189 7.26 4.28 -14.73
C TRP A 189 5.96 3.98 -13.98
N PHE A 190 4.86 4.66 -14.33
CA PHE A 190 3.55 4.41 -13.73
C PHE A 190 3.08 2.99 -13.98
N GLU A 191 3.22 2.47 -15.19
CA GLU A 191 2.84 1.07 -15.51
C GLU A 191 3.65 0.07 -14.68
N ALA A 192 4.96 0.28 -14.54
CA ALA A 192 5.81 -0.56 -13.71
C ALA A 192 5.45 -0.46 -12.21
N MET A 193 5.17 0.74 -11.70
CA MET A 193 4.74 0.93 -10.31
C MET A 193 3.34 0.36 -10.06
N ASN A 194 2.40 0.49 -11.00
CA ASN A 194 1.07 -0.10 -10.90
C ASN A 194 1.16 -1.61 -10.73
N SER A 195 2.02 -2.26 -11.51
CA SER A 195 2.30 -3.70 -11.41
C SER A 195 2.87 -4.09 -10.03
N VAL A 196 3.81 -3.30 -9.50
CA VAL A 196 4.36 -3.50 -8.15
C VAL A 196 3.26 -3.33 -7.09
N MET A 197 2.46 -2.27 -7.17
CA MET A 197 1.41 -1.97 -6.21
C MET A 197 0.27 -2.99 -6.24
N ASP A 198 -0.04 -3.57 -7.41
CA ASP A 198 -0.99 -4.69 -7.55
C ASP A 198 -0.53 -5.89 -6.70
N ARG A 199 0.71 -6.35 -6.88
CA ARG A 199 1.28 -7.48 -6.12
C ARG A 199 1.36 -7.19 -4.63
N LEU A 200 1.83 -5.99 -4.25
CA LEU A 200 1.94 -5.59 -2.87
C LEU A 200 0.56 -5.47 -2.22
N GLY A 201 -0.40 -4.81 -2.88
CA GLY A 201 -1.76 -4.68 -2.39
C GLY A 201 -2.42 -6.03 -2.14
N TYR A 202 -2.36 -6.92 -3.14
CA TYR A 202 -2.87 -8.29 -3.05
C TYR A 202 -2.30 -9.03 -1.81
N LYS A 203 -0.97 -8.98 -1.62
CA LYS A 203 -0.26 -9.65 -0.52
C LYS A 203 -0.48 -9.01 0.85
N PHE A 204 -0.51 -7.68 0.95
CA PHE A 204 -0.58 -6.97 2.23
C PHE A 204 -1.99 -6.99 2.81
N PHE A 205 -3.00 -6.81 1.96
CA PHE A 205 -4.40 -6.82 2.37
C PHE A 205 -5.01 -8.23 2.41
N ASN A 206 -4.24 -9.28 2.10
CA ASN A 206 -4.71 -10.68 2.06
C ASN A 206 -5.99 -10.79 1.21
N VAL A 207 -5.95 -10.26 0.00
CA VAL A 207 -7.12 -10.15 -0.89
C VAL A 207 -7.74 -11.51 -1.18
N ASP A 208 -6.90 -12.54 -1.31
CA ASP A 208 -7.26 -13.95 -1.49
C ASP A 208 -8.31 -14.46 -0.49
N LYS A 209 -8.25 -13.96 0.75
CA LYS A 209 -9.21 -14.30 1.82
C LYS A 209 -10.64 -13.90 1.47
N TYR A 210 -10.84 -12.77 0.78
CA TYR A 210 -12.17 -12.17 0.61
C TYR A 210 -12.79 -12.45 -0.76
N ILE A 211 -11.96 -12.61 -1.79
CA ILE A 211 -12.42 -12.93 -3.15
C ILE A 211 -12.85 -14.40 -3.29
N ASN A 212 -12.21 -15.33 -2.57
CA ASN A 212 -12.43 -16.77 -2.72
C ASN A 212 -13.47 -17.36 -1.74
N GLN A 213 -14.00 -16.55 -0.82
CA GLN A 213 -15.13 -16.96 0.00
C GLN A 213 -16.36 -17.03 -0.88
N LYS A 214 -16.68 -18.25 -1.36
CA LYS A 214 -18.00 -18.56 -1.91
C LYS A 214 -19.04 -18.08 -0.92
N THR A 215 -20.00 -17.31 -1.40
CA THR A 215 -21.27 -17.11 -0.74
C THR A 215 -21.84 -18.52 -0.52
N GLU A 216 -21.80 -19.03 0.71
CA GLU A 216 -22.59 -20.19 1.06
C GLU A 216 -24.05 -19.72 0.98
N GLU A 217 -24.70 -20.05 -0.14
CA GLU A 217 -26.16 -20.00 -0.30
C GLU A 217 -26.81 -21.09 0.53
#